data_AF-A0A158KLL8-F1
#
_entry.id   AF-A0A158KLL8-F1
#
_cell.length_a   1.000
_cell.length_b   1.000
_cell.length_c   1.000
_cell.angle_alpha   90.00
_cell.angle_beta   90.00
_cell.angle_gamma   90.00
#
_symmetry.space_group_name_H-M   'P 1'
#
loop_
_entity.id
_entity.type
_entity.pdbx_description
1 polymer ?
#
loop_
_entity_poly.entity_id
_entity_poly.type
_entity_poly.pdbx_seq_one_letter_code
_entity_poly.pdbx_strand_id
1 'polypeptide(L)'
;MSDAARKLEDEFPHKREHVTIDQKGEPILRKTIAKEIPASAIALQERINARLPTRNVLDILANIEHWTHFARHFGPLSGSDPQIRKAAERYLLTIFAMGCNLGPTQAARHLDTDVTAHMLSFVNRRHMSLDKT
;
A
#
# COMPACT_ATOMS: atom_id res chain seq x y z
N MET A 1 33.15 -11.01 -17.48
CA MET A 1 32.05 -11.83 -16.92
C MET A 1 32.52 -12.95 -15.99
N SER A 2 33.79 -13.35 -15.98
CA SER A 2 34.29 -14.47 -15.15
C SER A 2 34.32 -14.19 -13.63
N ASP A 3 34.61 -12.96 -13.21
CA ASP A 3 34.88 -12.66 -11.79
C ASP A 3 33.61 -12.63 -10.92
N ALA A 4 32.50 -12.15 -11.49
CA ALA A 4 31.19 -12.16 -10.82
C ALA A 4 30.61 -13.58 -10.71
N ALA A 5 30.84 -14.42 -11.74
CA ALA A 5 30.42 -15.81 -11.72
C ALA A 5 31.18 -16.60 -10.64
N ARG A 6 32.51 -16.40 -10.53
CA ARG A 6 33.35 -17.08 -9.53
C ARG A 6 32.97 -16.71 -8.09
N LYS A 7 32.74 -15.42 -7.82
CA LYS A 7 32.23 -14.96 -6.52
C LYS A 7 30.89 -15.59 -6.15
N LEU A 8 29.97 -15.69 -7.12
CA LEU A 8 28.68 -16.32 -6.88
C LEU A 8 28.86 -17.81 -6.57
N GLU A 9 29.77 -18.49 -7.26
CA GLU A 9 30.09 -19.91 -7.06
C GLU A 9 30.69 -20.18 -5.68
N ASP A 10 31.58 -19.30 -5.20
CA ASP A 10 32.17 -19.33 -3.86
C ASP A 10 31.12 -19.08 -2.76
N GLU A 11 30.16 -18.16 -3.00
CA GLU A 11 29.08 -17.85 -2.05
C GLU A 11 27.90 -18.83 -2.11
N PHE A 12 27.76 -19.60 -3.20
CA PHE A 12 26.62 -20.47 -3.42
C PHE A 12 26.39 -21.51 -2.31
N PRO A 13 27.42 -22.18 -1.75
CA PRO A 13 27.27 -23.07 -0.60
C PRO A 13 26.57 -22.42 0.60
N HIS A 14 26.81 -21.13 0.84
CA HIS A 14 26.19 -20.35 1.91
C HIS A 14 24.77 -19.86 1.57
N LYS A 15 24.37 -19.96 0.30
CA LYS A 15 23.02 -19.59 -0.19
C LYS A 15 22.13 -20.80 -0.47
N ARG A 16 22.62 -22.04 -0.25
CA ARG A 16 21.88 -23.29 -0.46
C ARG A 16 20.59 -23.41 0.37
N GLU A 17 20.50 -22.68 1.48
CA GLU A 17 19.28 -22.60 2.28
C GLU A 17 18.16 -21.83 1.56
N HIS A 18 18.52 -20.96 0.62
CA HIS A 18 17.60 -20.13 -0.15
C HIS A 18 17.42 -20.61 -1.59
N VAL A 19 18.49 -21.07 -2.26
CA VAL A 19 18.45 -21.50 -3.67
C VAL A 19 19.27 -22.78 -3.87
N THR A 20 18.71 -23.79 -4.55
CA THR A 20 19.39 -25.04 -4.90
C THR A 20 19.27 -25.34 -6.39
N ILE A 21 20.27 -25.99 -7.00
CA ILE A 21 20.19 -26.45 -8.39
C ILE A 21 19.72 -27.92 -8.39
N ASP A 22 18.74 -28.23 -9.24
CA ASP A 22 18.22 -29.59 -9.37
C ASP A 22 19.08 -30.47 -10.29
N GLN A 23 18.69 -31.73 -10.47
CA GLN A 23 19.45 -32.68 -11.31
C GLN A 23 19.48 -32.32 -12.80
N LYS A 24 18.60 -31.42 -13.26
CA LYS A 24 18.52 -30.93 -14.63
C LYS A 24 19.29 -29.61 -14.82
N GLY A 25 19.88 -29.07 -13.75
CA GLY A 25 20.59 -27.80 -13.79
C GLY A 25 19.69 -26.57 -13.58
N GLU A 26 18.44 -26.76 -13.17
CA GLU A 26 17.49 -25.66 -12.96
C GLU A 26 17.57 -25.11 -11.53
N PRO A 27 17.56 -23.77 -11.35
CA PRO A 27 17.55 -23.17 -10.02
C PRO A 27 16.15 -23.26 -9.38
N ILE A 28 16.10 -23.87 -8.20
CA ILE A 28 14.92 -23.97 -7.33
C ILE A 28 15.10 -23.01 -6.15
N LEU A 29 14.18 -22.04 -6.02
CA LEU A 29 14.07 -21.18 -4.84
C LEU A 29 13.33 -21.92 -3.72
N ARG A 30 13.97 -22.06 -2.55
CA ARG A 30 13.34 -22.64 -1.36
C ARG A 30 12.47 -21.59 -0.66
N LYS A 31 11.38 -22.05 -0.05
CA LYS A 31 10.54 -21.21 0.79
C LYS A 31 11.38 -20.66 1.95
N THR A 32 11.50 -19.35 2.03
CA THR A 32 12.23 -18.69 3.12
C THR A 32 11.51 -18.98 4.43
N ILE A 33 12.24 -19.50 5.41
CA ILE A 33 11.72 -19.71 6.76
C ILE A 33 11.68 -18.35 7.45
N ALA A 34 10.52 -17.99 8.01
CA ALA A 34 10.39 -16.76 8.77
C ALA A 34 11.32 -16.81 9.99
N LYS A 35 12.08 -15.74 10.23
CA LYS A 35 12.89 -15.63 11.45
C LYS A 35 11.96 -15.58 12.66
N GLU A 36 12.34 -16.26 13.73
CA GLU A 36 11.66 -16.10 15.01
C GLU A 36 11.72 -14.64 15.46
N ILE A 37 10.58 -14.13 15.91
CA ILE A 37 10.50 -12.75 16.43
C ILE A 37 11.10 -12.78 17.84
N PRO A 38 12.20 -12.06 18.11
CA PRO A 38 12.82 -12.10 19.42
C PRO A 38 11.92 -11.47 20.48
N ALA A 39 12.00 -11.96 21.72
CA ALA A 39 11.22 -11.44 22.84
C ALA A 39 11.39 -9.91 23.05
N SER A 40 12.58 -9.39 22.75
CA SER A 40 12.85 -7.95 22.79
C SER A 40 12.03 -7.14 21.79
N ALA A 41 11.76 -7.67 20.60
CA ALA A 41 10.93 -7.01 19.59
C ALA A 41 9.45 -6.98 20.01
N ILE A 42 8.96 -8.06 20.64
CA ILE A 42 7.60 -8.10 21.21
C ILE A 42 7.46 -7.05 22.31
N ALA A 43 8.40 -7.03 23.26
CA ALA A 43 8.41 -6.04 24.34
C ALA A 43 8.50 -4.59 23.84
N LEU A 44 9.21 -4.35 22.73
CA LEU A 44 9.26 -3.05 22.08
C LEU A 44 7.90 -2.67 21.45
N GLN A 45 7.27 -3.60 20.72
CA GLN A 45 5.96 -3.37 20.09
C GLN A 45 4.90 -2.99 21.13
N GLU A 46 4.86 -3.69 22.27
CA GLU A 46 3.94 -3.39 23.36
C GLU A 46 4.17 -1.98 23.92
N ARG A 47 5.43 -1.60 24.14
CA ARG A 47 5.80 -0.27 24.62
C ARG A 47 5.43 0.84 23.63
N ILE A 48 5.58 0.57 22.33
CA ILE A 48 5.18 1.51 21.28
C ILE A 48 3.66 1.65 21.27
N ASN A 49 2.92 0.53 21.26
CA ASN A 49 1.47 0.52 21.25
C ASN A 49 0.85 1.22 22.47
N ALA A 50 1.46 1.07 23.66
CA ALA A 50 1.01 1.74 24.87
C ALA A 50 1.13 3.27 24.82
N ARG A 51 1.93 3.83 23.90
CA ARG A 51 2.15 5.27 23.72
C ARG A 51 1.50 5.81 22.45
N LEU A 52 1.08 4.94 21.54
CA LEU A 52 0.44 5.33 20.30
C LEU A 52 -1.00 5.79 20.58
N PRO A 53 -1.37 7.03 20.26
CA PRO A 53 -2.75 7.45 20.37
C PRO A 53 -3.60 6.76 19.30
N THR A 54 -4.86 6.49 19.64
CA THR A 54 -5.87 6.10 18.65
C THR A 54 -6.09 7.26 17.68
N ARG A 55 -6.04 6.99 16.38
CA ARG A 55 -6.28 7.98 15.31
C ARG A 55 -7.34 7.46 14.35
N ASN A 56 -8.18 8.36 13.85
CA ASN A 56 -9.09 8.02 12.76
C ASN A 56 -8.27 7.82 11.47
N VAL A 57 -8.60 6.80 10.68
CA VAL A 57 -7.93 6.52 9.40
C VAL A 57 -8.04 7.73 8.45
N LEU A 58 -9.17 8.44 8.45
CA LEU A 58 -9.33 9.66 7.64
C LEU A 58 -8.36 10.77 8.08
N ASP A 59 -8.07 10.91 9.37
CA ASP A 59 -7.09 11.90 9.86
C ASP A 59 -5.67 11.52 9.41
N ILE A 60 -5.35 10.22 9.42
CA ILE A 60 -4.07 9.73 8.92
C ILE A 60 -3.95 10.05 7.43
N LEU A 61 -4.97 9.76 6.64
CA LEU A 61 -5.00 10.06 5.21
C LEU A 61 -4.90 11.56 4.92
N ALA A 62 -5.60 12.39 5.70
CA ALA A 62 -5.53 13.85 5.60
C ALA A 62 -4.12 14.38 5.94
N ASN A 63 -3.48 13.82 6.97
CA ASN A 63 -2.11 14.17 7.31
C ASN A 63 -1.12 13.78 6.20
N ILE A 64 -1.27 12.59 5.62
CA ILE A 64 -0.44 12.16 4.47
C ILE A 64 -0.65 13.10 3.28
N GLU A 65 -1.90 13.44 2.95
CA GLU A 65 -2.20 14.39 1.88
C GLU A 65 -1.61 15.78 2.15
N HIS A 66 -1.66 16.25 3.39
CA HIS A 66 -1.11 17.55 3.77
C HIS A 66 0.39 17.64 3.49
N TRP A 67 1.17 16.60 3.81
CA TRP A 67 2.62 16.62 3.65
C TRP A 67 3.11 16.18 2.27
N THR A 68 2.42 15.24 1.64
CA THR A 68 2.90 14.61 0.41
C THR A 68 2.18 15.08 -0.82
N HIS A 69 0.97 15.66 -0.69
CA HIS A 69 0.05 15.98 -1.78
C HIS A 69 -0.15 14.80 -2.74
N PHE A 70 -0.22 13.59 -2.21
CA PHE A 70 -0.29 12.38 -3.04
C PHE A 70 -1.55 12.35 -3.90
N ALA A 71 -2.63 13.00 -3.47
CA ALA A 71 -3.89 13.01 -4.19
C ALA A 71 -3.80 13.74 -5.55
N ARG A 72 -2.73 14.51 -5.82
CA ARG A 72 -2.42 15.09 -7.14
C ARG A 72 -2.26 14.04 -8.26
N HIS A 73 -1.94 12.81 -7.89
CA HIS A 73 -1.78 11.70 -8.83
C HIS A 73 -3.14 11.13 -9.28
N PHE A 74 -4.23 11.50 -8.61
CA PHE A 74 -5.59 11.21 -9.06
C PHE A 74 -6.14 12.35 -9.90
N GLY A 75 -6.88 11.98 -10.94
CA GLY A 75 -7.46 12.94 -11.85
C GLY A 75 -8.05 12.28 -13.07
N PRO A 76 -8.89 12.99 -13.82
CA PRO A 76 -9.55 12.42 -15.00
C PRO A 76 -8.51 11.89 -15.99
N LEU A 77 -8.83 10.80 -16.68
CA LEU A 77 -7.91 10.15 -17.62
C LEU A 77 -7.31 11.12 -18.67
N SER A 78 -8.05 12.16 -19.03
CA SER A 78 -7.63 13.24 -19.93
C SER A 78 -6.43 14.07 -19.44
N GLY A 79 -6.10 14.03 -18.15
CA GLY A 79 -5.07 14.87 -17.55
C GLY A 79 -5.49 16.33 -17.31
N SER A 80 -6.74 16.68 -17.58
CA SER A 80 -7.31 17.99 -17.27
C SER A 80 -7.55 18.16 -15.76
N ASP A 81 -7.70 19.42 -15.32
CA ASP A 81 -8.07 19.70 -13.93
C ASP A 81 -9.36 18.97 -13.54
N PRO A 82 -9.41 18.39 -12.32
CA PRO A 82 -10.60 17.72 -11.84
C PRO A 82 -11.71 18.75 -11.63
N GLN A 83 -12.81 18.63 -12.38
CA GLN A 83 -14.01 19.44 -12.19
C GLN A 83 -14.83 18.97 -10.96
N ILE A 84 -14.15 18.74 -9.84
CA ILE A 84 -14.71 18.24 -8.59
C ILE A 84 -14.45 19.28 -7.50
N ARG A 85 -15.53 19.73 -6.84
CA ARG A 85 -15.40 20.59 -5.66
C ARG A 85 -14.69 19.83 -4.53
N LYS A 86 -13.69 20.50 -3.94
CA LYS A 86 -12.83 19.94 -2.88
C LYS A 86 -12.24 18.58 -3.29
N ALA A 87 -11.53 18.55 -4.41
CA ALA A 87 -11.04 17.31 -5.02
C ALA A 87 -10.22 16.44 -4.06
N ALA A 88 -9.29 17.03 -3.29
CA ALA A 88 -8.49 16.30 -2.30
C ALA A 88 -9.38 15.59 -1.27
N GLU A 89 -10.31 16.31 -0.62
CA GLU A 89 -11.27 15.72 0.33
C GLU A 89 -12.07 14.58 -0.32
N ARG A 90 -12.55 14.79 -1.56
CA ARG A 90 -13.30 13.77 -2.31
C ARG A 90 -12.47 12.51 -2.56
N TYR A 91 -11.20 12.66 -2.90
CA TYR A 91 -10.28 11.56 -3.11
C TYR A 91 -10.03 10.81 -1.81
N LEU A 92 -9.77 11.51 -0.71
CA LEU A 92 -9.56 10.88 0.60
C LEU A 92 -10.76 10.04 1.04
N LEU A 93 -11.98 10.58 0.93
CA LEU A 93 -13.21 9.85 1.27
C LEU A 93 -13.43 8.63 0.37
N THR A 94 -13.04 8.73 -0.91
CA THR A 94 -13.15 7.61 -1.86
C THR A 94 -12.12 6.52 -1.55
N ILE A 95 -10.88 6.90 -1.23
CA ILE A 95 -9.83 5.97 -0.80
C ILE A 95 -10.25 5.25 0.47
N PHE A 96 -10.78 5.97 1.45
CA PHE A 96 -11.30 5.38 2.68
C PHE A 96 -12.43 4.38 2.38
N ALA A 97 -13.43 4.78 1.58
CA ALA A 97 -14.56 3.93 1.24
C ALA A 97 -14.14 2.61 0.56
N MET A 98 -13.21 2.68 -0.39
CA MET A 98 -12.75 1.51 -1.13
C MET A 98 -11.71 0.71 -0.35
N GLY A 99 -10.73 1.38 0.28
CA GLY A 99 -9.64 0.77 1.03
C GLY A 99 -10.10 0.07 2.31
N CYS A 100 -11.18 0.55 2.93
CA CYS A 100 -11.82 -0.12 4.07
C CYS A 100 -12.94 -1.10 3.66
N ASN A 101 -13.10 -1.38 2.37
CA ASN A 101 -14.09 -2.32 1.82
C ASN A 101 -15.55 -2.01 2.22
N LEU A 102 -15.87 -0.73 2.47
CA LEU A 102 -17.23 -0.26 2.73
C LEU A 102 -18.02 -0.08 1.43
N GLY A 103 -17.31 0.36 0.39
CA GLY A 103 -17.91 0.81 -0.85
C GLY A 103 -18.69 2.13 -0.71
N PRO A 104 -19.12 2.70 -1.84
CA PRO A 104 -19.72 4.04 -1.88
C PRO A 104 -20.98 4.20 -1.02
N THR A 105 -21.84 3.19 -1.00
CA THR A 105 -23.14 3.24 -0.32
C THR A 105 -23.00 3.23 1.19
N GLN A 106 -22.16 2.34 1.74
CA GLN A 106 -21.97 2.29 3.19
C GLN A 106 -21.16 3.49 3.68
N ALA A 107 -20.16 3.93 2.93
CA ALA A 107 -19.41 5.14 3.24
C ALA A 107 -20.33 6.37 3.32
N ALA A 108 -21.12 6.65 2.29
CA ALA A 108 -22.01 7.82 2.28
C ALA A 108 -23.11 7.80 3.36
N ARG A 109 -23.48 6.62 3.87
CA ARG A 109 -24.47 6.50 4.97
C ARG A 109 -23.88 6.77 6.35
N HIS A 110 -22.58 6.54 6.54
CA HIS A 110 -21.93 6.58 7.85
C HIS A 110 -20.93 7.73 8.00
N LEU A 111 -20.52 8.34 6.89
CA LEU A 111 -19.73 9.56 6.89
C LEU A 111 -20.67 10.75 7.02
N ASP A 112 -20.52 11.52 8.10
CA ASP A 112 -21.25 12.77 8.33
C ASP A 112 -20.72 13.88 7.41
N THR A 113 -21.00 13.74 6.12
CA THR A 113 -20.51 14.60 5.04
C THR A 113 -21.57 14.75 3.95
N ASP A 114 -21.49 15.82 3.17
CA ASP A 114 -22.37 16.04 2.01
C ASP A 114 -22.03 15.13 0.80
N VAL A 115 -21.19 14.11 0.98
CA VAL A 115 -20.69 13.27 -0.10
C VAL A 115 -21.59 12.07 -0.31
N THR A 116 -22.23 12.02 -1.49
CA THR A 116 -23.14 10.93 -1.84
C THR A 116 -22.41 9.71 -2.41
N ALA A 117 -23.07 8.55 -2.35
CA ALA A 117 -22.55 7.32 -2.96
C ALA A 117 -22.28 7.48 -4.47
N HIS A 118 -23.09 8.30 -5.15
CA HIS A 118 -22.88 8.60 -6.57
C HIS A 118 -21.57 9.38 -6.79
N MET A 119 -21.29 10.38 -5.96
CA MET A 119 -20.05 11.17 -6.05
C MET A 119 -18.81 10.30 -5.82
N LEU A 120 -18.84 9.41 -4.82
CA LEU A 120 -17.74 8.46 -4.56
C LEU A 120 -17.55 7.47 -5.71
N SER A 121 -18.65 6.93 -6.24
CA SER A 121 -18.61 6.00 -7.38
C SER A 121 -18.04 6.67 -8.63
N PHE A 122 -18.44 7.92 -8.90
CA PHE A 122 -17.96 8.70 -10.02
C PHE A 122 -16.44 8.91 -9.94
N VAL A 123 -15.95 9.35 -8.78
CA VAL A 123 -14.52 9.58 -8.53
C VAL A 123 -13.73 8.29 -8.73
N ASN A 124 -14.13 7.21 -8.09
CA ASN A 124 -13.43 5.93 -8.17
C ASN A 124 -13.29 5.46 -9.63
N ARG A 125 -14.38 5.51 -10.39
CA ARG A 125 -14.38 5.04 -11.79
C ARG A 125 -13.58 5.94 -12.73
N ARG A 126 -13.61 7.25 -12.50
CA ARG A 126 -13.17 8.21 -13.52
C ARG A 126 -11.80 8.80 -13.24
N HIS A 127 -11.36 8.79 -11.97
CA HIS A 127 -10.13 9.46 -11.52
C HIS A 127 -9.10 8.51 -10.87
N MET A 128 -9.47 7.26 -10.55
CA MET A 128 -8.61 6.29 -9.85
C MET A 128 -8.37 5.00 -10.67
N SER A 129 -8.41 5.08 -12.01
CA SER A 129 -8.11 3.92 -12.86
C SER A 129 -6.62 3.56 -12.85
N LEU A 130 -6.32 2.27 -12.98
CA LEU A 130 -4.97 1.73 -13.10
C LEU A 130 -4.32 2.04 -14.47
N ASP A 131 -5.11 2.40 -15.47
CA ASP A 131 -4.65 2.68 -16.86
C ASP A 131 -3.68 3.87 -16.97
N LYS A 132 -3.40 4.55 -15.86
CA LYS A 132 -2.58 5.77 -15.77
C LYS A 132 -1.21 5.57 -15.12
N THR A 133 -0.86 4.34 -14.72
CA THR A 133 0.36 4.00 -13.96
C THR A 133 1.26 3.06 -14.75
#